data_AF-A0A7D5N052-F1
#
_entry.id   AF-A0A7D5N052-F1
#
_cell.length_a   1.000
_cell.length_b   1.000
_cell.length_c   1.000
_cell.angle_alpha   90.00
_cell.angle_beta   90.00
_cell.angle_gamma   90.00
#
_symmetry.space_group_name_H-M   'P 1'
#
loop_
_entity.id
_entity.type
_entity.pdbx_description
1 polymer ?
#
loop_
_entity_poly.entity_id
_entity_poly.type
_entity_poly.pdbx_seq_one_letter_code
_entity_poly.pdbx_strand_id
1 'polypeptide(L)' 'MAPHEALAPYIDWLFLVVTGAIAWHAIRFRDETGAIDGVRLLFGCIAAVFFLKVLFEDILGVTRF' A
#
# COMPACT_ATOMS: atom_id res chain seq x y z
N MET A 1 -20.50 -18.21 -11.92
CA MET A 1 -19.54 -17.09 -11.85
C MET A 1 -20.34 -15.85 -11.51
N ALA A 2 -20.33 -15.41 -10.26
CA ALA A 2 -21.09 -14.23 -9.86
C ALA A 2 -20.31 -12.97 -10.26
N PRO A 3 -20.99 -11.87 -10.68
CA PRO A 3 -20.32 -10.68 -11.23
C PRO A 3 -19.36 -9.98 -10.25
N HIS A 4 -19.43 -10.26 -8.95
CA HIS A 4 -18.52 -9.72 -7.94
C HIS A 4 -17.14 -10.42 -7.91
N GLU A 5 -17.04 -11.67 -8.38
CA GLU A 5 -15.78 -12.45 -8.37
C GLU A 5 -14.81 -12.01 -9.48
N ALA A 6 -15.34 -11.41 -10.55
CA ALA A 6 -14.53 -10.93 -11.68
C ALA A 6 -13.76 -9.64 -11.36
N LEU A 7 -14.23 -8.86 -10.38
CA LEU A 7 -13.65 -7.55 -10.04
C LEU A 7 -12.61 -7.61 -8.94
N ALA A 8 -12.64 -8.66 -8.10
CA ALA A 8 -11.69 -8.86 -6.99
C ALA A 8 -10.22 -8.64 -7.40
N PRO A 9 -9.67 -9.31 -8.43
CA PRO A 9 -8.27 -9.12 -8.79
C PRO A 9 -7.95 -7.68 -9.25
N TYR A 10 -8.88 -7.00 -9.91
CA TYR A 10 -8.67 -5.61 -10.33
C TYR A 10 -8.68 -4.65 -9.14
N ILE A 11 -9.51 -4.93 -8.13
CA ILE A 11 -9.56 -4.14 -6.89
C ILE A 11 -8.27 -4.33 -6.11
N ASP A 12 -7.75 -5.56 -6.01
CA ASP A 12 -6.50 -5.85 -5.30
C ASP A 12 -5.31 -5.14 -5.95
N TRP A 13 -5.23 -5.18 -7.30
CA TRP A 13 -4.23 -4.42 -8.05
C TRP A 13 -4.36 -2.91 -7.87
N LEU A 14 -5.58 -2.36 -7.88
CA LEU A 14 -5.82 -0.94 -7.63
C LEU A 14 -5.38 -0.55 -6.21
N PHE A 15 -5.76 -1.35 -5.22
CA PHE A 15 -5.42 -1.13 -3.82
C PHE A 15 -3.91 -1.17 -3.60
N LEU A 16 -3.24 -2.14 -4.21
CA LEU A 16 -1.78 -2.27 -4.20
C LEU A 16 -1.11 -1.01 -4.77
N VAL A 17 -1.51 -0.57 -5.97
CA VAL A 17 -0.90 0.59 -6.65
C VAL A 17 -1.11 1.87 -5.83
N VAL A 18 -2.33 2.10 -5.35
CA VAL A 18 -2.66 3.28 -4.54
C VAL A 18 -1.89 3.27 -3.22
N THR A 19 -1.87 2.15 -2.52
CA THR A 19 -1.19 2.03 -1.21
C THR A 19 0.33 2.20 -1.37
N GLY A 20 0.92 1.62 -2.41
CA GLY A 20 2.35 1.78 -2.72
C GLY A 20 2.72 3.23 -3.04
N ALA A 21 1.86 3.94 -3.80
CA ALA A 21 2.07 5.35 -4.10
C ALA A 21 1.98 6.23 -2.84
N ILE A 22 1.01 5.97 -1.96
CA ILE A 22 0.87 6.68 -0.68
C ILE A 22 2.08 6.42 0.21
N ALA A 23 2.51 5.17 0.35
CA ALA A 23 3.67 4.80 1.16
C ALA A 23 4.95 5.49 0.65
N TRP A 24 5.20 5.44 -0.66
CA TRP A 24 6.35 6.10 -1.27
C TRP A 24 6.34 7.61 -1.03
N HIS A 25 5.19 8.26 -1.27
CA HIS A 25 5.06 9.70 -1.09
C HIS A 25 5.23 10.10 0.38
N ALA A 26 4.58 9.39 1.30
CA ALA A 26 4.61 9.69 2.73
C ALA A 26 6.01 9.50 3.35
N ILE A 27 6.75 8.47 2.94
CA ILE A 27 8.11 8.21 3.42
C ILE A 27 9.12 9.22 2.88
N ARG A 28 8.94 9.68 1.63
CA ARG A 28 9.85 10.63 0.97
C ARG A 28 9.48 12.09 1.20
N PHE A 29 8.34 12.36 1.83
CA PHE A 29 7.89 13.72 2.11
C PHE A 29 8.86 14.43 3.05
N ARG A 30 9.16 15.68 2.71
CA ARG A 30 9.93 16.61 3.53
C ARG A 30 9.18 17.93 3.53
N ASP A 31 9.12 18.58 4.67
CA ASP A 31 8.49 19.89 4.77
C ASP A 31 9.34 20.99 4.12
N GLU A 32 8.85 22.23 4.16
CA GLU A 32 9.51 23.41 3.57
C GLU A 32 10.89 23.70 4.19
N THR A 33 11.14 23.22 5.42
CA THR A 33 12.43 23.32 6.10
C THR A 33 13.35 22.13 5.80
N GLY A 34 12.85 21.14 5.07
CA GLY A 34 13.54 19.89 4.77
C GLY A 34 13.51 18.87 5.91
N ALA A 35 12.75 19.13 6.98
CA ALA A 35 12.58 18.24 8.10
C ALA A 35 11.55 17.15 7.79
N ILE A 36 11.66 16.05 8.53
CA ILE A 36 10.79 14.89 8.38
C ILE A 36 9.62 15.04 9.35
N ASP A 37 8.40 15.03 8.82
CA ASP A 37 7.18 14.93 9.61
C ASP A 37 7.04 13.49 10.14
N GLY A 38 7.33 13.30 11.42
CA GLY A 38 7.33 11.98 12.05
C GLY A 38 5.98 11.26 12.00
N VAL A 39 4.86 11.98 12.04
CA VAL A 39 3.51 11.39 11.95
C VAL A 39 3.26 10.87 10.55
N ARG A 40 3.62 11.67 9.54
CA ARG A 40 3.49 11.28 8.13
C ARG A 40 4.42 10.12 7.78
N LEU A 41 5.63 10.10 8.32
CA LEU A 41 6.56 8.98 8.19
C LEU A 41 5.98 7.72 8.84
N LEU A 42 5.43 7.81 10.05
CA LEU A 42 4.79 6.68 10.73
C LEU A 42 3.63 6.12 9.88
N PHE A 43 2.78 7.01 9.37
CA PHE A 43 1.66 6.60 8.49
C PHE A 43 2.17 5.96 7.19
N GLY A 44 3.24 6.50 6.60
CA GLY A 44 3.90 5.92 5.44
C GLY A 44 4.47 4.53 5.70
N CYS A 45 5.09 4.30 6.85
CA CYS A 45 5.59 2.98 7.25
C CYS A 45 4.45 1.97 7.45
N ILE A 46 3.33 2.38 8.08
CA ILE A 46 2.16 1.52 8.23
C ILE A 46 1.58 1.18 6.85
N ALA A 47 1.43 2.16 5.96
CA ALA A 47 0.98 1.94 4.58
C ALA A 47 1.90 0.97 3.82
N ALA A 48 3.22 1.06 4.01
CA ALA A 48 4.19 0.15 3.40
C ALA A 48 4.01 -1.30 3.89
N VAL A 49 3.68 -1.51 5.17
CA VAL A 49 3.40 -2.85 5.71
C VAL A 49 2.13 -3.43 5.09
N PHE A 50 1.06 -2.64 4.94
CA PHE A 50 -0.17 -3.10 4.25
C PHE A 50 0.07 -3.37 2.76
N PHE A 51 0.87 -2.54 2.08
CA PHE A 51 1.28 -2.80 0.70
C PHE A 51 1.99 -4.15 0.57
N LEU A 52 2.95 -4.44 1.46
CA LEU A 52 3.66 -5.73 1.47
C LEU A 52 2.70 -6.89 1.74
N LYS A 53 1.76 -6.72 2.66
CA LYS A 53 0.73 -7.73 2.95
C LYS A 53 -0.07 -8.09 1.70
N VAL A 54 -0.66 -7.09 1.03
CA VAL A 54 -1.46 -7.30 -0.19
C VAL A 54 -0.61 -7.85 -1.33
N LEU A 55 0.63 -7.38 -1.48
CA LEU A 55 1.56 -7.90 -2.48
C LEU A 55 1.85 -9.40 -2.26
N PHE A 56 2.10 -9.82 -1.02
CA PHE A 56 2.48 -11.20 -0.73
C PHE A 56 1.29 -12.17 -0.66
N GLU A 57 0.15 -11.73 -0.12
CA GLU A 57 -1.04 -12.57 0.05
C GLU A 57 -1.88 -12.61 -1.23
N ASP A 58 -2.26 -11.44 -1.76
CA ASP A 58 -3.26 -11.35 -2.83
C ASP A 58 -2.65 -11.45 -4.23
N ILE A 59 -1.44 -10.92 -4.43
CA ILE A 59 -0.79 -10.91 -5.75
C ILE A 59 0.15 -12.09 -5.94
N LEU A 60 1.10 -12.28 -5.03
CA LEU A 60 2.12 -13.32 -5.16
C LEU A 60 1.66 -14.68 -4.60
N GLY A 61 0.67 -14.71 -3.71
CA GLY A 61 0.16 -15.94 -3.10
C GLY A 61 1.20 -16.72 -2.29
N VAL A 62 2.26 -16.06 -1.82
CA VAL A 62 3.42 -16.69 -1.16
C VAL A 62 3.12 -17.01 0.31
N THR A 63 2.25 -16.22 0.94
CA THR A 63 1.86 -16.39 2.35
C THR A 63 0.35 -16.27 2.48
N ARG A 64 -0.25 -17.03 3.41
CA ARG A 64 -1.61 -16.82 3.92
C ARG A 64 -1.52 -16.86 5.43
N PHE A 65 -1.62 -15.71 6.08
CA PHE A 65 -1.63 -15.57 7.54
C PHE A 65 -3.06 -15.55 8.07
#